data_AF-A0A2M6P287-F1
#
_entry.id   AF-A0A2M6P287-F1
#
_cell.length_a   1.000
_cell.length_b   1.000
_cell.length_c   1.000
_cell.angle_alpha   90.00
_cell.angle_beta   90.00
_cell.angle_gamma   90.00
#
_symmetry.space_group_name_H-M   'P 1'
#
loop_
_entity.id
_entity.type
_entity.pdbx_description
1 polymer ?
#
loop_
_entity_poly.entity_id
_entity_poly.type
_entity_poly.pdbx_seq_one_letter_code
_entity_poly.pdbx_strand_id
1 'polypeptide(L)'
;MVRLINVQTKKVVQSRVTDKNGRYLFTLEPGKYILEVQKSGFAFPSSLLSGVQSDGRKLDIYHGEEITVNEDDTDITPNIPLDPSGVTKTPKRIIWEKRLRILQHAISIIGIVTTLAALYINPSALIAGFLVIHIVIFVGFIRYVKPKKPKQWGIVYEEHTKKPIGKAVARLFTKKYNKLVATQVTDNKGRYAFLVGPNEYYVTYDKTGYGEQTSSSIQIEDEKEGIISKDIGLDKK
;
A
#
# COMPACT_ATOMS: atom_id res chain seq x y z
N MET A 1 21.13 -7.46 4.94
CA MET A 1 21.86 -7.97 6.12
C MET A 1 21.87 -6.88 7.16
N VAL A 2 21.69 -7.23 8.43
CA VAL A 2 21.82 -6.31 9.58
C VAL A 2 23.15 -6.62 10.26
N ARG A 3 23.96 -5.60 10.50
CA ARG A 3 25.24 -5.67 11.20
C ARG A 3 25.14 -4.89 12.49
N LEU A 4 25.74 -5.44 13.53
CA LEU A 4 25.90 -4.82 14.83
C LEU A 4 27.36 -4.41 14.98
N ILE A 5 27.59 -3.12 15.23
CA ILE A 5 28.92 -2.53 15.34
C ILE A 5 29.07 -1.99 16.76
N ASN A 6 30.17 -2.32 17.43
CA ASN A 6 30.48 -1.74 18.72
C ASN A 6 31.05 -0.33 18.52
N VAL A 7 30.49 0.66 19.23
CA VAL A 7 30.80 2.09 19.03
C VAL A 7 32.25 2.43 19.38
N GLN A 8 32.80 1.81 20.42
CA GLN A 8 34.16 2.08 20.90
C GLN A 8 35.22 1.49 19.97
N THR A 9 35.03 0.24 19.54
CA THR A 9 36.00 -0.48 18.72
C THR A 9 35.80 -0.26 17.22
N LYS A 10 34.63 0.24 16.80
CA LYS A 10 34.16 0.34 15.41
C LYS A 10 34.20 -0.99 14.64
N LYS A 11 34.25 -2.12 15.36
CA LYS A 11 34.27 -3.47 14.77
C LYS A 11 32.85 -4.03 14.69
N VAL A 12 32.58 -4.79 13.64
CA VAL A 12 31.37 -5.59 13.54
C VAL A 12 31.46 -6.73 14.54
N VAL A 13 30.58 -6.72 15.54
CA VAL A 13 30.49 -7.75 16.57
C VAL A 13 29.69 -8.94 16.07
N GLN A 14 28.55 -8.67 15.44
CA GLN A 14 27.68 -9.70 14.90
C GLN A 14 27.03 -9.24 13.59
N SER A 15 26.73 -10.19 12.72
CA SER A 15 25.91 -9.94 11.53
C SER A 15 24.85 -11.02 11.40
N ARG A 16 23.63 -10.63 11.00
CA ARG A 16 22.53 -11.55 10.74
C ARG A 16 21.79 -11.19 9.45
N VAL A 17 21.22 -12.22 8.84
CA VAL A 17 20.31 -12.08 7.70
C VAL A 17 18.88 -12.18 8.22
N THR A 18 18.00 -11.28 7.78
CA THR A 18 16.59 -11.28 8.18
C THR A 18 15.80 -12.32 7.38
N ASP A 19 14.72 -12.82 7.96
CA ASP A 19 13.76 -13.66 7.24
C ASP A 19 12.93 -12.87 6.20
N LYS A 20 12.00 -13.54 5.51
CA LYS A 20 11.07 -12.93 4.54
C LYS A 20 10.19 -11.84 5.15
N ASN A 21 9.94 -11.90 6.45
CA ASN A 21 9.12 -10.94 7.20
C ASN A 21 9.96 -9.82 7.84
N GLY A 22 11.29 -9.85 7.67
CA GLY A 22 12.20 -8.87 8.25
C GLY A 22 12.53 -9.12 9.72
N ARG A 23 12.29 -10.32 10.27
CA ARG A 23 12.59 -10.67 11.67
C ARG A 23 14.06 -11.01 11.83
N TYR A 24 14.62 -10.62 12.96
CA TYR A 24 15.96 -10.93 13.43
C TYR A 24 16.02 -10.71 14.94
N LEU A 25 17.10 -11.18 15.57
CA LEU A 25 17.36 -11.04 17.00
C LEU A 25 18.86 -10.79 17.18
N PHE A 26 19.26 -9.90 18.08
CA PHE A 26 20.63 -9.82 18.56
C PHE A 26 20.62 -9.96 20.07
N THR A 27 21.59 -10.70 20.59
CA THR A 27 21.77 -10.94 22.01
C THR A 27 23.07 -10.26 22.38
N LEU A 28 23.03 -9.30 23.30
CA LEU A 28 24.10 -8.34 23.53
C LEU A 28 24.63 -8.45 24.96
N GLU A 29 25.94 -8.34 25.07
CA GLU A 29 26.64 -8.02 26.31
C GLU A 29 26.57 -6.49 26.58
N PRO A 30 26.83 -6.04 27.82
CA PRO A 30 26.82 -4.64 28.19
C PRO A 30 27.82 -3.84 27.36
N GLY A 31 27.34 -2.73 26.80
CA GLY A 31 28.15 -1.92 25.91
C GLY A 31 27.32 -0.96 25.06
N LYS A 32 28.02 -0.23 24.21
CA LYS A 32 27.43 0.71 23.25
C LYS A 32 27.54 0.17 21.84
N TYR A 33 26.41 0.05 21.17
CA TYR A 33 26.32 -0.55 19.84
C TYR A 33 25.52 0.34 18.89
N ILE A 34 25.82 0.22 17.60
CA ILE A 34 25.05 0.81 16.51
C ILE A 34 24.71 -0.28 15.51
N LEU A 35 23.52 -0.22 14.92
CA LEU A 35 23.09 -1.13 13.88
C LEU A 35 23.24 -0.50 12.50
N GLU A 36 23.82 -1.24 11.57
CA GLU A 36 23.96 -0.86 10.17
C GLU A 36 23.22 -1.89 9.29
N VAL A 37 22.41 -1.41 8.35
CA VAL A 37 21.68 -2.29 7.44
C VAL A 37 22.11 -2.06 6.01
N GLN A 38 22.50 -3.14 5.35
CA GLN A 38 22.85 -3.14 3.94
C GLN A 38 21.87 -4.00 3.14
N LYS A 39 21.15 -3.38 2.21
CA LYS A 39 20.26 -4.05 1.26
C LYS A 39 20.30 -3.33 -0.10
N SER A 40 20.55 -4.08 -1.17
CA SER A 40 20.61 -3.51 -2.53
C SER A 40 19.28 -2.87 -2.92
N GLY A 41 19.33 -1.65 -3.46
CA GLY A 41 18.15 -0.87 -3.86
C GLY A 41 17.36 -0.27 -2.69
N PHE A 42 17.95 -0.22 -1.50
CA PHE A 42 17.40 0.48 -0.34
C PHE A 42 18.48 1.34 0.33
N ALA A 43 18.04 2.44 0.94
CA ALA A 43 18.86 3.36 1.72
C ALA A 43 18.54 3.25 3.22
N PHE A 44 19.58 3.36 4.05
CA PHE A 44 19.53 3.41 5.50
C PHE A 44 20.55 4.46 5.99
N PRO A 45 20.25 5.28 7.03
CA PRO A 45 18.97 5.39 7.73
C PRO A 45 17.83 5.91 6.83
N SER A 46 16.59 5.62 7.21
CA SER A 46 15.41 6.12 6.49
C SER A 46 15.31 7.63 6.63
N SER A 47 15.30 8.34 5.50
CA SER A 47 15.01 9.77 5.44
C SER A 47 13.52 10.04 5.64
N LEU A 48 12.66 9.12 5.21
CA LEU A 48 11.20 9.25 5.32
C LEU A 48 10.69 9.15 6.77
N LEU A 49 11.36 8.36 7.60
CA LEU A 49 10.96 8.10 8.99
C LEU A 49 11.93 8.70 10.01
N SER A 50 12.75 9.68 9.63
CA SER A 50 13.68 10.32 10.57
C SER A 50 12.95 10.96 11.77
N GLY A 51 13.27 10.54 12.98
CA GLY A 51 12.71 11.08 14.23
C GLY A 51 11.31 10.56 14.59
N VAL A 52 10.85 9.48 13.95
CA VAL A 52 9.51 8.92 14.14
C VAL A 52 9.58 7.69 15.03
N GLN A 53 9.12 7.80 16.28
CA GLN A 53 9.17 6.67 17.23
C GLN A 53 8.18 5.53 16.86
N SER A 54 7.09 5.84 16.13
CA SER A 54 6.08 4.86 15.68
C SER A 54 5.37 5.28 14.37
N ASP A 55 5.20 4.35 13.44
CA ASP A 55 4.51 4.49 12.13
C ASP A 55 3.12 3.81 12.15
N GLY A 56 2.53 3.62 13.34
CA GLY A 56 1.20 3.04 13.54
C GLY A 56 1.09 1.52 13.33
N ARG A 57 2.00 0.89 12.58
CA ARG A 57 2.10 -0.58 12.42
C ARG A 57 3.25 -1.21 13.21
N LYS A 58 4.28 -0.43 13.51
CA LYS A 58 5.50 -0.86 14.20
C LYS A 58 5.89 0.22 15.20
N LEU A 59 6.25 -0.21 16.42
CA LEU A 59 6.79 0.58 17.51
C LEU A 59 8.33 0.50 17.49
N ASP A 60 9.03 1.39 18.19
CA ASP A 60 10.48 1.36 18.36
C ASP A 60 11.25 1.32 17.03
N ILE A 61 10.94 2.32 16.19
CA ILE A 61 11.61 2.50 14.91
C ILE A 61 13.04 2.98 15.17
N TYR A 62 14.01 2.30 14.56
CA TYR A 62 15.42 2.59 14.75
C TYR A 62 15.98 3.50 13.66
N HIS A 63 16.66 4.56 14.09
CA HIS A 63 17.13 5.64 13.21
C HIS A 63 18.65 5.70 13.05
N GLY A 64 19.38 4.69 13.54
CA GLY A 64 20.85 4.72 13.58
C GLY A 64 21.41 5.31 14.87
N GLU A 65 20.63 5.38 15.94
CA GLU A 65 21.08 5.87 17.24
C GLU A 65 21.93 4.87 18.01
N GLU A 66 22.67 5.35 19.01
CA GLU A 66 23.48 4.50 19.89
C GLU A 66 22.59 3.71 20.86
N ILE A 67 22.70 2.39 20.83
CA ILE A 67 22.02 1.49 21.76
C ILE A 67 22.96 1.23 22.93
N THR A 68 22.54 1.63 24.13
CA THR A 68 23.27 1.34 25.37
C THR A 68 22.63 0.14 26.06
N VAL A 69 23.40 -0.92 26.25
CA VAL A 69 23.00 -2.13 26.96
C VAL A 69 23.71 -2.15 28.31
N ASN A 70 22.96 -2.28 29.40
CA ASN A 70 23.50 -2.27 30.76
C ASN A 70 23.56 -3.68 31.39
N GLU A 71 22.77 -4.62 30.90
CA GLU A 71 22.64 -5.98 31.42
C GLU A 71 23.17 -7.01 30.43
N ASP A 72 23.79 -8.06 30.95
CA ASP A 72 24.22 -9.22 30.16
C ASP A 72 23.03 -9.96 29.54
N ASP A 73 23.23 -10.51 28.35
CA ASP A 73 22.25 -11.34 27.62
C ASP A 73 20.96 -10.58 27.21
N THR A 74 21.07 -9.28 26.94
CA THR A 74 19.90 -8.47 26.52
C THR A 74 19.57 -8.74 25.04
N ASP A 75 18.34 -9.19 24.79
CA ASP A 75 17.81 -9.39 23.45
C ASP A 75 17.23 -8.10 22.87
N ILE A 76 17.74 -7.67 21.71
CA ILE A 76 17.23 -6.49 20.98
C ILE A 76 16.66 -6.85 19.60
N THR A 77 15.50 -6.26 19.29
CA THR A 77 14.82 -6.42 17.99
C THR A 77 14.25 -5.09 17.45
N PRO A 78 15.08 -4.04 17.26
CA PRO A 78 14.58 -2.75 16.82
C PRO A 78 13.91 -2.82 15.44
N ASN A 79 12.92 -1.98 15.18
CA ASN A 79 12.27 -1.94 13.88
C ASN A 79 13.05 -1.03 12.93
N ILE A 80 13.85 -1.61 12.03
CA ILE A 80 14.68 -0.83 11.11
C ILE A 80 13.91 -0.50 9.82
N PRO A 81 13.57 0.77 9.55
CA PRO A 81 12.96 1.18 8.29
C PRO A 81 14.02 1.29 7.19
N LEU A 82 13.61 1.02 5.95
CA LEU A 82 14.45 1.12 4.76
C LEU A 82 13.71 1.86 3.67
N ASP A 83 14.35 2.85 3.06
CA ASP A 83 13.76 3.62 1.97
C ASP A 83 14.17 3.03 0.63
N PRO A 84 13.27 2.79 -0.33
CA PRO A 84 13.65 2.26 -1.64
C PRO A 84 14.45 3.30 -2.43
N SER A 85 15.65 2.93 -2.87
CA SER A 85 16.47 3.72 -3.80
C SER A 85 16.22 3.23 -5.24
N GLY A 86 15.12 3.66 -5.85
CA GLY A 86 14.81 3.38 -7.26
C GLY A 86 13.32 3.30 -7.62
N VAL A 87 13.05 3.21 -8.93
CA VAL A 87 11.69 3.22 -9.53
C VAL A 87 10.87 2.03 -9.03
N THR A 88 9.75 2.33 -8.39
CA THR A 88 8.78 1.40 -7.82
C THR A 88 8.14 0.53 -8.92
N LYS A 89 8.71 -0.65 -9.18
CA LYS A 89 8.06 -1.64 -10.05
C LYS A 89 6.78 -2.13 -9.37
N THR A 90 5.64 -2.03 -10.05
CA THR A 90 4.34 -2.49 -9.57
C THR A 90 4.43 -3.95 -9.08
N PRO A 91 4.00 -4.27 -7.84
CA PRO A 91 4.09 -5.62 -7.31
C PRO A 91 3.36 -6.65 -8.18
N LYS A 92 4.05 -7.72 -8.59
CA LYS A 92 3.49 -8.82 -9.39
C LYS A 92 2.23 -9.44 -8.77
N ARG A 93 2.12 -9.41 -7.43
CA ARG A 93 0.96 -9.90 -6.67
C ARG A 93 -0.35 -9.22 -7.10
N ILE A 94 -0.32 -7.91 -7.33
CA ILE A 94 -1.51 -7.11 -7.70
C ILE A 94 -2.03 -7.52 -9.09
N ILE A 95 -1.11 -7.81 -10.01
CA ILE A 95 -1.45 -8.28 -11.36
C ILE A 95 -2.11 -9.66 -11.28
N TRP A 96 -1.56 -10.57 -10.46
CA TRP A 96 -2.11 -11.89 -10.23
C TRP A 96 -3.50 -11.85 -9.57
N GLU A 97 -3.67 -11.07 -8.50
CA GLU A 97 -4.96 -10.88 -7.83
C GLU A 97 -6.04 -10.35 -8.80
N LYS A 98 -5.67 -9.44 -9.70
CA LYS A 98 -6.60 -8.92 -10.73
C LYS A 98 -7.00 -10.00 -11.74
N ARG A 99 -6.05 -10.83 -12.21
CA ARG A 99 -6.34 -11.94 -13.13
C ARG A 99 -7.20 -13.02 -12.48
N LEU A 100 -6.89 -13.39 -11.23
CA LEU A 100 -7.67 -14.35 -10.44
C LEU A 100 -9.14 -13.91 -10.29
N ARG A 101 -9.38 -12.63 -9.97
CA ARG A 101 -10.75 -12.09 -9.89
C ARG A 101 -11.52 -12.19 -11.21
N ILE A 102 -10.87 -11.92 -12.34
CA ILE A 102 -11.50 -12.04 -13.66
C ILE A 102 -11.86 -13.50 -13.96
N LEU A 103 -10.94 -14.42 -13.68
CA LEU A 103 -11.16 -15.86 -13.89
C LEU A 103 -12.29 -16.39 -13.00
N GLN A 104 -12.33 -15.99 -11.74
CA GLN A 104 -13.38 -16.38 -10.79
C GLN A 104 -14.78 -15.95 -11.27
N HIS A 105 -14.92 -14.73 -11.81
CA HIS A 105 -16.18 -14.27 -12.40
C HIS A 105 -16.57 -15.08 -13.64
N ALA A 106 -15.61 -15.41 -14.52
CA ALA A 106 -15.86 -16.23 -15.69
C ALA A 106 -16.35 -17.64 -15.30
N ILE A 107 -15.66 -18.30 -14.36
CA ILE A 107 -16.06 -19.64 -13.84
C ILE A 107 -17.47 -19.59 -13.24
N SER A 108 -17.78 -18.54 -12.48
CA SER A 108 -19.10 -18.41 -11.84
C SER A 108 -20.23 -18.28 -12.88
N ILE A 109 -20.01 -17.53 -13.95
CA ILE A 109 -20.99 -17.38 -15.05
C ILE A 109 -21.13 -18.69 -15.82
N ILE A 110 -20.02 -19.36 -16.12
CA ILE A 110 -20.01 -20.66 -16.81
C ILE A 110 -20.83 -21.69 -16.02
N GLY A 111 -20.64 -21.80 -14.70
CA GLY A 111 -21.40 -22.74 -13.87
C GLY A 111 -22.91 -22.51 -13.92
N ILE A 112 -23.36 -21.25 -13.91
CA ILE A 112 -24.79 -20.91 -14.05
C ILE A 112 -25.32 -21.33 -15.43
N VAL A 113 -24.60 -21.00 -16.50
CA VAL A 113 -25.01 -21.33 -17.87
C VAL A 113 -25.08 -22.85 -18.09
N THR A 114 -24.08 -23.59 -17.62
CA THR A 114 -24.05 -25.06 -17.70
C THR A 114 -25.20 -25.68 -16.91
N THR A 115 -25.51 -25.17 -15.72
CA THR A 115 -26.61 -25.68 -14.90
C THR A 115 -27.98 -25.37 -15.52
N LEU A 116 -28.15 -24.20 -16.15
CA LEU A 116 -29.36 -23.85 -16.90
C LEU A 116 -29.58 -24.77 -18.11
N ALA A 117 -28.52 -25.08 -18.87
CA ALA A 117 -28.60 -26.02 -19.98
C ALA A 117 -28.96 -27.43 -19.50
N ALA A 118 -28.38 -27.89 -18.38
CA ALA A 118 -28.72 -29.18 -17.80
C ALA A 118 -30.19 -29.25 -17.35
N LEU A 119 -30.71 -28.18 -16.74
CA LEU A 119 -32.10 -28.10 -16.30
C LEU A 119 -33.08 -28.12 -17.49
N TYR A 120 -32.70 -27.54 -18.63
CA TYR A 120 -33.49 -27.58 -19.86
C TYR A 120 -33.57 -28.99 -20.47
N ILE A 121 -32.46 -29.74 -20.46
CA ILE A 121 -32.41 -31.11 -20.99
C ILE A 121 -33.12 -32.09 -20.06
N ASN A 122 -32.95 -31.95 -18.74
CA ASN A 122 -33.54 -32.85 -17.76
C ASN A 122 -34.08 -32.04 -16.55
N PRO A 123 -35.40 -31.76 -16.51
CA PRO A 123 -35.99 -31.03 -15.41
C PRO A 123 -36.04 -31.90 -14.15
N SER A 124 -35.06 -31.73 -13.26
CA SER A 124 -34.94 -32.43 -11.98
C SER A 124 -34.85 -31.44 -10.82
N ALA A 125 -35.52 -31.77 -9.70
CA ALA A 125 -35.48 -30.97 -8.47
C ALA A 125 -34.06 -30.83 -7.91
N LEU A 126 -33.21 -31.85 -8.11
CA LEU A 126 -31.80 -31.83 -7.68
C LEU A 126 -31.01 -30.78 -8.49
N ILE A 127 -31.20 -30.75 -9.81
CA ILE A 127 -30.54 -29.78 -10.71
C ILE A 127 -31.03 -28.35 -10.42
N ALA A 128 -32.32 -28.19 -10.15
CA ALA A 128 -32.87 -26.92 -9.69
C ALA A 128 -32.23 -26.46 -8.37
N GLY A 129 -32.00 -27.38 -7.43
CA GLY A 129 -31.26 -27.11 -6.20
C GLY A 129 -29.83 -26.62 -6.43
N PHE A 130 -29.09 -27.25 -7.36
CA PHE A 130 -27.77 -26.78 -7.76
C PHE A 130 -27.78 -25.39 -8.40
N LEU A 131 -28.81 -25.06 -9.19
CA LEU A 131 -28.95 -23.73 -9.77
C LEU A 131 -29.10 -22.66 -8.67
N VAL A 132 -29.91 -22.93 -7.65
CA VAL A 132 -30.07 -22.04 -6.49
C VAL A 132 -28.73 -21.81 -5.78
N ILE A 133 -27.96 -22.88 -5.55
CA ILE A 133 -26.63 -22.78 -4.92
C ILE A 133 -25.69 -21.90 -5.75
N HIS A 134 -25.63 -22.09 -7.07
CA HIS A 134 -24.79 -21.27 -7.95
C HIS A 134 -25.18 -19.79 -7.91
N ILE A 135 -26.48 -19.48 -7.89
CA ILE A 135 -26.99 -18.11 -7.79
C ILE A 135 -26.59 -17.49 -6.44
N VAL A 136 -26.76 -18.20 -5.33
CA VAL A 136 -26.39 -17.71 -3.99
C VAL A 136 -24.89 -17.41 -3.91
N ILE A 137 -24.05 -18.31 -4.40
CA ILE A 137 -22.59 -18.12 -4.44
C ILE A 137 -22.21 -16.94 -5.33
N PHE A 138 -22.83 -16.81 -6.51
CA PHE A 138 -22.58 -15.70 -7.44
C PHE A 138 -22.97 -14.34 -6.84
N VAL A 139 -24.14 -14.26 -6.18
CA VAL A 139 -24.58 -13.06 -5.46
C VAL A 139 -23.62 -12.73 -4.31
N GLY A 140 -23.20 -13.75 -3.54
CA GLY A 140 -22.18 -13.62 -2.51
C GLY A 140 -20.88 -13.02 -3.05
N PHE A 141 -20.35 -13.55 -4.16
CA PHE A 141 -19.15 -13.00 -4.77
C PHE A 141 -19.33 -11.56 -5.25
N ILE A 142 -20.45 -11.23 -5.90
CA ILE A 142 -20.72 -9.84 -6.31
C ILE A 142 -20.76 -8.89 -5.11
N ARG A 143 -21.31 -9.34 -3.98
CA ARG A 143 -21.45 -8.57 -2.75
C ARG A 143 -20.11 -8.33 -2.05
N TYR A 144 -19.24 -9.33 -1.98
CA TYR A 144 -17.96 -9.28 -1.25
C TYR A 144 -16.77 -8.81 -2.09
N VAL A 145 -16.81 -8.98 -3.42
CA VAL A 145 -15.67 -8.63 -4.30
C VAL A 145 -15.72 -7.17 -4.75
N LYS A 146 -16.89 -6.50 -4.69
CA LYS A 146 -16.99 -5.08 -5.04
C LYS A 146 -16.47 -4.22 -3.88
N PRO A 147 -15.30 -3.56 -3.99
CA PRO A 147 -14.89 -2.58 -2.99
C PRO A 147 -15.98 -1.51 -2.88
N LYS A 148 -16.22 -1.02 -1.66
CA LYS A 148 -17.15 0.10 -1.44
C LYS A 148 -16.75 1.23 -2.39
N LYS A 149 -17.68 1.60 -3.29
CA LYS A 149 -17.43 2.72 -4.19
C LYS A 149 -17.27 3.98 -3.33
N PRO A 150 -16.28 4.84 -3.59
CA PRO A 150 -16.17 6.10 -2.89
C PRO A 150 -17.45 6.90 -3.15
N LYS A 151 -18.01 7.50 -2.08
CA LYS A 151 -19.24 8.30 -2.18
C LYS A 151 -19.03 9.58 -3.00
N GLN A 152 -17.80 10.08 -3.07
CA GLN A 152 -17.39 11.26 -3.82
C GLN A 152 -16.09 10.97 -4.58
N TRP A 153 -15.97 11.56 -5.78
CA TRP A 153 -14.80 11.44 -6.66
C TRP A 153 -14.17 12.81 -6.82
N GLY A 154 -12.83 12.86 -6.79
CA GLY A 154 -12.09 14.03 -7.23
C GLY A 154 -11.86 13.92 -8.73
N ILE A 155 -11.84 15.05 -9.41
CA ILE A 155 -11.68 15.15 -10.86
C ILE A 155 -10.42 15.97 -11.17
N VAL A 156 -9.53 15.36 -11.95
CA VAL A 156 -8.41 16.07 -12.59
C VAL A 156 -8.89 16.59 -13.93
N TYR A 157 -8.81 17.90 -14.15
CA TYR A 157 -9.23 18.55 -15.39
C TYR A 157 -8.16 19.53 -15.90
N GLU A 158 -8.29 19.99 -17.14
CA GLU A 158 -7.41 21.00 -17.72
C GLU A 158 -7.84 22.40 -17.29
N GLU A 159 -6.93 23.21 -16.76
CA GLU A 159 -7.29 24.43 -16.04
C GLU A 159 -8.09 25.43 -16.90
N HIS A 160 -7.71 25.60 -18.17
CA HIS A 160 -8.36 26.53 -19.09
C HIS A 160 -9.65 26.00 -19.72
N THR A 161 -9.69 24.73 -20.10
CA THR A 161 -10.83 24.15 -20.84
C THR A 161 -11.85 23.47 -19.94
N LYS A 162 -11.49 23.25 -18.66
CA LYS A 162 -12.21 22.43 -17.67
C LYS A 162 -12.54 21.02 -18.16
N LYS A 163 -11.86 20.53 -19.21
CA LYS A 163 -12.05 19.18 -19.72
C LYS A 163 -11.39 18.16 -18.80
N PRO A 164 -12.03 17.02 -18.50
CA PRO A 164 -11.44 16.00 -17.65
C PRO A 164 -10.20 15.37 -18.31
N ILE A 165 -9.14 15.19 -17.52
CA ILE A 165 -7.87 14.60 -17.97
C ILE A 165 -7.80 13.15 -17.51
N GLY A 166 -7.92 12.24 -18.47
CA GLY A 166 -7.76 10.81 -18.20
C GLY A 166 -6.31 10.35 -18.12
N LYS A 167 -6.09 9.27 -17.38
CA LYS A 167 -4.77 8.65 -17.16
C LYS A 167 -3.73 9.64 -16.59
N ALA A 168 -4.16 10.56 -15.73
CA ALA A 168 -3.29 11.35 -14.87
C ALA A 168 -2.92 10.51 -13.64
N VAL A 169 -1.72 10.69 -13.11
CA VAL A 169 -1.22 9.97 -11.95
C VAL A 169 -1.41 10.85 -10.73
N ALA A 170 -2.33 10.46 -9.84
CA ALA A 170 -2.49 11.07 -8.53
C ALA A 170 -1.68 10.26 -7.50
N ARG A 171 -0.82 10.93 -6.74
CA ARG A 171 0.03 10.34 -5.70
C ARG A 171 -0.31 11.00 -4.37
N LEU A 172 -0.78 10.22 -3.41
CA LEU A 172 -1.14 10.67 -2.08
C LEU A 172 0.05 10.54 -1.13
N PHE A 173 0.39 11.61 -0.42
CA PHE A 173 1.45 11.66 0.56
C PHE A 173 0.92 12.06 1.94
N THR A 174 1.54 11.56 3.01
CA THR A 174 1.35 12.15 4.34
C THR A 174 2.10 13.47 4.42
N LYS A 175 1.49 14.49 5.03
CA LYS A 175 2.14 15.79 5.20
C LYS A 175 3.30 15.72 6.20
N LYS A 176 3.13 14.97 7.29
CA LYS A 176 4.10 14.86 8.39
C LYS A 176 5.43 14.21 7.98
N TYR A 177 5.39 13.20 7.10
CA TYR A 177 6.56 12.36 6.79
C TYR A 177 6.91 12.33 5.31
N ASN A 178 6.17 13.08 4.48
CA ASN A 178 6.29 13.05 3.03
C ASN A 178 6.28 11.62 2.43
N LYS A 179 5.55 10.72 3.08
CA LYS A 179 5.54 9.30 2.74
C LYS A 179 4.47 9.04 1.70
N LEU A 180 4.82 8.41 0.59
CA LEU A 180 3.86 7.97 -0.41
C LEU A 180 2.95 6.88 0.17
N VAL A 181 1.67 7.20 0.30
CA VAL A 181 0.65 6.32 0.88
C VAL A 181 0.02 5.46 -0.20
N ALA A 182 -0.39 6.09 -1.30
CA ALA A 182 -1.09 5.43 -2.39
C ALA A 182 -0.87 6.18 -3.70
N THR A 183 -0.92 5.43 -4.81
CA THR A 183 -0.92 5.98 -6.16
C THR A 183 -2.14 5.46 -6.89
N GLN A 184 -2.87 6.36 -7.54
CA GLN A 184 -4.02 6.01 -8.37
C GLN A 184 -3.89 6.71 -9.72
N VAL A 185 -4.30 6.01 -10.78
CA VAL A 185 -4.38 6.57 -12.12
C VAL A 185 -5.84 6.95 -12.38
N THR A 186 -6.08 8.17 -12.83
CA THR A 186 -7.43 8.65 -13.16
C THR A 186 -8.01 7.87 -14.33
N ASP A 187 -9.33 7.67 -14.30
CA ASP A 187 -10.05 7.06 -15.42
C ASP A 187 -10.21 8.03 -16.60
N ASN A 188 -10.88 7.61 -17.68
CA ASN A 188 -11.10 8.46 -18.86
C ASN A 188 -11.91 9.74 -18.58
N LYS A 189 -12.59 9.84 -17.43
CA LYS A 189 -13.32 11.02 -16.97
C LYS A 189 -12.53 11.82 -15.91
N GLY A 190 -11.24 11.53 -15.73
CA GLY A 190 -10.38 12.23 -14.78
C GLY A 190 -10.64 11.88 -13.31
N ARG A 191 -11.42 10.84 -13.02
CA ARG A 191 -11.88 10.55 -11.65
C ARG A 191 -10.84 9.77 -10.85
N TYR A 192 -10.69 10.14 -9.57
CA TYR A 192 -9.88 9.44 -8.58
C TYR A 192 -10.50 9.57 -7.17
N ALA A 193 -10.10 8.73 -6.22
CA ALA A 193 -10.46 8.81 -4.81
C ALA A 193 -9.52 7.94 -3.97
N PHE A 194 -9.02 8.50 -2.87
CA PHE A 194 -8.23 7.76 -1.88
C PHE A 194 -9.05 7.51 -0.62
N LEU A 195 -9.04 6.27 -0.13
CA LEU A 195 -9.55 5.90 1.19
C LEU A 195 -8.38 5.91 2.16
N VAL A 196 -8.49 6.71 3.22
CA VAL A 196 -7.40 6.97 4.16
C VAL A 196 -7.90 7.00 5.60
N GLY A 197 -7.02 6.72 6.56
CA GLY A 197 -7.31 6.90 7.98
C GLY A 197 -7.12 8.35 8.43
N PRO A 198 -7.28 8.63 9.74
CA PRO A 198 -7.04 9.96 10.29
C PRO A 198 -5.55 10.34 10.18
N ASN A 199 -5.26 11.36 9.39
CA ASN A 199 -3.94 11.98 9.24
C ASN A 199 -4.05 13.28 8.42
N GLU A 200 -2.94 13.98 8.30
CA GLU A 200 -2.80 15.08 7.34
C GLU A 200 -2.12 14.60 6.06
N TYR A 201 -2.73 14.88 4.93
CA TYR A 201 -2.30 14.43 3.62
C TYR A 201 -2.20 15.57 2.61
N TYR A 202 -1.51 15.30 1.51
CA TYR A 202 -1.56 16.12 0.30
C TYR A 202 -1.39 15.23 -0.94
N VAL A 203 -1.85 15.68 -2.09
CA VAL A 203 -1.83 14.89 -3.33
C VAL A 203 -1.03 15.62 -4.40
N THR A 204 -0.13 14.92 -5.08
CA THR A 204 0.52 15.42 -6.29
C THR A 204 -0.09 14.79 -7.53
N TYR A 205 -0.18 15.57 -8.59
CA TYR A 205 -0.80 15.20 -9.85
C TYR A 205 0.21 15.37 -10.97
N ASP A 206 0.35 14.34 -11.78
CA ASP A 206 1.33 14.28 -12.85
C ASP A 206 0.70 13.68 -14.12
N LYS A 207 0.95 14.32 -15.25
CA LYS A 207 0.50 13.87 -16.56
C LYS A 207 1.49 14.34 -17.62
N THR A 208 1.89 13.44 -18.51
CA THR A 208 2.70 13.77 -19.69
C THR A 208 2.02 14.86 -20.52
N GLY A 209 2.74 15.96 -20.78
CA GLY A 209 2.22 17.14 -21.48
C GLY A 209 1.58 18.20 -20.60
N TYR A 210 1.53 18.00 -19.28
CA TYR A 210 1.01 18.95 -18.30
C TYR A 210 2.06 19.27 -17.23
N GLY A 211 1.88 20.39 -16.54
CA GLY A 211 2.60 20.78 -15.33
C GLY A 211 2.28 19.85 -14.18
N GLU A 212 3.27 19.54 -13.33
CA GLU A 212 3.00 18.88 -12.06
C GLU A 212 2.31 19.89 -11.13
N GLN A 213 1.24 19.44 -10.46
CA GLN A 213 0.46 20.27 -9.53
C GLN A 213 0.36 19.55 -8.19
N THR A 214 0.31 20.31 -7.10
CA THR A 214 0.20 19.78 -5.74
C THR A 214 -1.00 20.39 -5.03
N SER A 215 -1.83 19.57 -4.39
CA SER A 215 -2.96 20.05 -3.60
C SER A 215 -2.52 20.75 -2.32
N SER A 216 -3.41 21.57 -1.76
CA SER A 216 -3.29 22.00 -0.35
C SER A 216 -3.26 20.79 0.58
N SER A 217 -2.77 20.98 1.82
CA SER A 217 -2.93 19.98 2.87
C SER A 217 -4.41 19.74 3.17
N ILE A 218 -4.72 18.49 3.48
CA ILE A 218 -6.05 17.96 3.73
C ILE A 218 -5.96 17.18 5.05
N GLN A 219 -6.62 17.69 6.08
CA GLN A 219 -6.69 17.03 7.38
C GLN A 219 -7.93 16.15 7.44
N ILE A 220 -7.74 14.91 7.87
CA ILE A 220 -8.82 13.95 8.12
C ILE A 220 -8.88 13.72 9.62
N GLU A 221 -9.89 14.29 10.27
CA GLU A 221 -10.09 14.22 11.73
C GLU A 221 -10.91 12.99 12.16
N ASP A 222 -11.73 12.43 11.25
CA ASP A 222 -12.60 11.30 11.57
C ASP A 222 -11.81 10.02 11.91
N GLU A 223 -12.09 9.42 13.08
CA GLU A 223 -11.53 8.11 13.49
C GLU A 223 -11.94 6.96 12.55
N LYS A 224 -13.00 7.16 11.75
CA LYS A 224 -13.51 6.19 10.77
C LYS A 224 -13.16 6.69 9.37
N GLU A 225 -12.31 5.93 8.67
CA GLU A 225 -11.91 6.04 7.25
C GLU A 225 -12.50 7.24 6.47
N GLY A 226 -11.65 8.22 6.13
CA GLY A 226 -11.99 9.36 5.28
C GLY A 226 -11.74 9.11 3.79
N ILE A 227 -12.39 9.91 2.93
CA ILE A 227 -12.17 9.91 1.48
C ILE A 227 -11.52 11.22 1.07
N ILE A 228 -10.38 11.15 0.38
CA ILE A 228 -9.76 12.30 -0.27
C ILE A 228 -10.12 12.31 -1.76
N SER A 229 -10.85 13.33 -2.18
CA SER A 229 -11.46 13.46 -3.50
C SER A 229 -11.56 14.93 -3.94
N LYS A 230 -10.44 15.65 -4.02
CA LYS A 230 -10.39 17.08 -4.34
C LYS A 230 -10.25 17.33 -5.85
N ASP A 231 -11.05 18.24 -6.38
CA ASP A 231 -10.92 18.61 -7.79
C ASP A 231 -9.70 19.51 -8.00
N ILE A 232 -9.00 19.32 -9.13
CA ILE A 232 -7.78 20.08 -9.44
C ILE A 232 -7.63 20.29 -10.95
N GLY A 233 -7.19 21.48 -11.32
CA GLY A 233 -6.80 21.82 -12.68
C GLY A 233 -5.31 21.62 -12.93
N LEU A 234 -4.96 21.06 -14.08
CA LEU A 234 -3.59 21.01 -14.58
C LEU A 234 -3.40 22.01 -15.71
N ASP A 235 -2.29 22.74 -15.65
CA ASP A 235 -1.83 23.61 -16.72
C ASP A 235 -1.10 22.79 -17.78
N LYS A 236 -1.34 23.09 -19.05
CA LYS A 236 -0.64 22.45 -20.15
C LYS A 236 0.75 23.06 -20.29
N LYS A 237 1.75 22.22 -20.52
CA LYS A 237 3.12 22.68 -20.82
C LYS A 237 3.24 23.21 -22.24
#